data_AF-A0A960FX87-F1
#
_entry.id   AF-A0A960FX87-F1
#
_cell.length_a   1.000
_cell.length_b   1.000
_cell.length_c   1.000
_cell.angle_alpha   90.00
_cell.angle_beta   90.00
_cell.angle_gamma   90.00
#
_symmetry.space_group_name_H-M   'P 1'
#
loop_
_entity.id
_entity.type
_entity.pdbx_description
1 polymer ?
#
loop_
_entity_poly.entity_id
_entity_poly.type
_entity_poly.pdbx_seq_one_letter_code
_entity_poly.pdbx_strand_id
1 'polypeptide(L)'
;IDRAGGTVTIALIFIILMVMFGVLAVITVVAGWRGRLELTISTAAWLTSSVFALIALRNALPGHPPLGSWMDVLAYFWVIATIMVMIGVTVVSLVVSKPEES
;
A
#
# COMPACT_ATOMS: atom_id res chain seq x y z
N ILE A 1 7.57 33.54 2.29
CA ILE A 1 7.23 32.10 2.28
C ILE A 1 7.20 31.69 0.82
N ASP A 2 8.33 31.20 0.30
CA ASP A 2 8.45 30.78 -1.09
C ASP A 2 7.48 29.65 -1.39
N ARG A 3 6.73 29.78 -2.49
CA ARG A 3 5.77 28.74 -2.94
C ARG A 3 6.43 27.37 -3.12
N ALA A 4 7.75 27.35 -3.36
CA ALA A 4 8.55 26.13 -3.46
C ALA A 4 8.62 25.34 -2.13
N GLY A 5 8.67 26.02 -0.97
CA GLY A 5 8.76 25.34 0.33
C GLY A 5 7.45 24.65 0.74
N GLY A 6 6.31 25.27 0.44
CA GLY A 6 4.99 24.70 0.74
C GLY A 6 4.68 23.44 -0.05
N THR A 7 5.03 23.41 -1.34
CA THR A 7 4.84 22.23 -2.20
C THR A 7 5.69 21.04 -1.75
N VAL A 8 6.94 21.27 -1.32
CA VAL A 8 7.83 20.21 -0.82
C VAL A 8 7.30 19.60 0.48
N THR A 9 6.82 20.42 1.42
CA THR A 9 6.26 19.91 2.69
C THR A 9 5.05 19.01 2.47
N ILE A 10 4.12 19.40 1.59
CA ILE A 10 2.94 18.58 1.28
C ILE A 10 3.37 17.27 0.62
N ALA A 11 4.29 17.32 -0.34
CA ALA A 11 4.79 16.10 -0.99
C ALA A 11 5.44 15.14 0.01
N LEU A 12 6.21 15.66 0.97
CA LEU A 12 6.84 14.85 2.01
C LEU A 12 5.82 14.19 2.95
N ILE A 13 4.75 14.90 3.33
CA ILE A 13 3.63 14.34 4.10
C ILE A 13 2.99 13.18 3.32
N PHE A 14 2.76 13.34 2.02
CA PHE A 14 2.18 12.29 1.19
C PHE A 14 3.07 11.05 1.10
N ILE A 15 4.39 11.22 0.98
CA ILE A 15 5.35 10.10 1.02
C ILE A 15 5.25 9.35 2.34
N ILE A 16 5.23 10.08 3.47
CA ILE A 16 5.10 9.48 4.80
C ILE A 16 3.80 8.68 4.89
N LEU A 17 2.69 9.23 4.42
CA LEU A 17 1.39 8.56 4.43
C LEU A 17 1.41 7.29 3.57
N MET A 18 2.00 7.34 2.37
CA MET A 18 2.14 6.16 1.49
C MET A 18 2.96 5.05 2.15
N VAL A 19 4.12 5.41 2.72
CA VAL A 19 5.00 4.45 3.38
C VAL A 19 4.31 3.85 4.61
N MET A 20 3.67 4.68 5.42
CA MET A 20 2.90 4.22 6.60
C MET A 20 1.80 3.25 6.18
N PHE A 21 1.10 3.53 5.09
CA PHE A 21 0.08 2.63 4.55
C PHE A 21 0.66 1.28 4.13
N GLY A 22 1.81 1.29 3.42
CA GLY A 22 2.53 0.07 3.07
C GLY A 22 2.95 -0.75 4.30
N VAL A 23 3.47 -0.08 5.34
CA VAL A 23 3.84 -0.73 6.60
C VAL A 23 2.64 -1.37 7.30
N LEU A 24 1.49 -0.68 7.35
CA LEU A 24 0.25 -1.24 7.92
C LEU A 24 -0.25 -2.48 7.15
N ALA A 25 -0.14 -2.47 5.82
CA ALA A 25 -0.46 -3.63 4.99
C ALA A 25 0.45 -4.82 5.32
N VAL A 26 1.76 -4.60 5.44
CA VAL A 26 2.73 -5.63 5.82
C VAL A 26 2.44 -6.17 7.22
N ILE A 27 2.21 -5.30 8.21
CA ILE A 27 1.91 -5.72 9.58
C ILE A 27 0.67 -6.62 9.61
N THR A 28 -0.40 -6.21 8.92
CA THR A 28 -1.66 -6.97 8.83
C THR A 28 -1.42 -8.37 8.28
N VAL A 29 -0.70 -8.47 7.16
CA VAL A 29 -0.47 -9.76 6.49
C VAL A 29 0.52 -10.63 7.25
N VAL A 30 1.58 -10.05 7.82
CA VAL A 30 2.55 -10.80 8.65
C VAL A 30 1.92 -11.28 9.95
N ALA A 31 1.06 -10.46 10.58
CA ALA A 31 0.28 -10.89 11.73
C ALA A 31 -0.65 -12.04 11.36
N GLY A 32 -1.27 -11.98 10.17
CA GLY A 32 -2.12 -13.03 9.66
C GLY A 32 -1.39 -14.34 9.40
N TRP A 33 -0.24 -14.26 8.72
CA TRP A 33 0.62 -15.43 8.47
C TRP A 33 1.08 -16.08 9.78
N ARG A 34 1.40 -15.29 10.81
CA ARG A 34 1.80 -15.79 12.14
C ARG A 34 0.64 -16.36 12.97
N GLY A 35 -0.56 -16.46 12.40
CA GLY A 35 -1.76 -16.96 13.09
C GLY A 35 -2.30 -16.01 14.18
N ARG A 36 -1.88 -14.74 14.17
CA ARG A 36 -2.38 -13.71 15.11
C ARG A 36 -3.59 -12.94 14.59
N LEU A 37 -3.89 -13.08 13.30
CA LEU A 37 -5.02 -12.45 12.63
C LEU A 37 -5.59 -13.43 11.59
N GLU A 38 -6.90 -13.54 11.46
CA GLU A 38 -7.48 -14.35 10.39
C GLU A 38 -7.40 -13.61 9.06
N LEU A 39 -6.68 -14.18 8.10
CA LEU A 39 -6.68 -13.70 6.72
C LEU A 39 -7.98 -14.15 6.07
N THR A 40 -8.83 -13.20 5.70
CA THR A 40 -10.13 -13.45 5.07
C THR A 40 -10.19 -12.85 3.67
N ILE A 41 -11.23 -13.18 2.91
CA ILE A 41 -11.52 -12.52 1.63
C ILE A 41 -11.65 -11.00 1.82
N SER A 42 -12.14 -10.55 2.98
CA SER A 42 -12.20 -9.12 3.34
C SER A 42 -10.81 -8.47 3.39
N THR A 43 -9.80 -9.16 3.95
CA THR A 43 -8.42 -8.68 3.99
C THR A 43 -7.84 -8.53 2.59
N ALA A 44 -8.08 -9.49 1.70
CA ALA A 44 -7.67 -9.42 0.30
C ALA A 44 -8.36 -8.26 -0.45
N ALA A 45 -9.66 -8.06 -0.21
CA ALA A 45 -10.41 -6.95 -0.79
C ALA A 45 -9.91 -5.59 -0.30
N TRP A 46 -9.60 -5.45 0.99
CA TRP A 46 -9.03 -4.23 1.56
C TRP A 46 -7.65 -3.90 0.94
N LEU A 47 -6.76 -4.88 0.85
CA LEU A 47 -5.44 -4.70 0.22
C LEU A 47 -5.57 -4.32 -1.25
N THR A 48 -6.51 -4.93 -1.98
CA THR A 48 -6.75 -4.62 -3.41
C THR A 48 -7.32 -3.21 -3.58
N SER A 49 -8.28 -2.81 -2.75
CA SER A 49 -8.85 -1.45 -2.73
C SER A 49 -7.78 -0.39 -2.43
N SER A 50 -6.84 -0.72 -1.54
CA SER A 50 -5.74 0.16 -1.16
C SER A 50 -4.88 0.62 -2.33
N VAL A 51 -4.70 -0.23 -3.34
CA VAL A 51 -3.94 0.11 -4.55
C VAL A 51 -4.62 1.25 -5.31
N PHE A 52 -5.96 1.20 -5.42
CA PHE A 52 -6.74 2.27 -6.04
C PHE A 52 -6.67 3.56 -5.22
N ALA A 53 -6.70 3.44 -3.88
CA ALA A 53 -6.53 4.60 -3.00
C ALA A 53 -5.16 5.27 -3.18
N LEU A 54 -4.09 4.48 -3.36
CA LEU A 54 -2.74 5.01 -3.60
C LEU A 54 -2.63 5.72 -4.94
N ILE A 55 -3.29 5.25 -6.00
CA ILE A 55 -3.36 5.95 -7.29
C ILE A 55 -4.03 7.31 -7.13
N ALA A 56 -5.18 7.36 -6.44
CA ALA A 56 -5.88 8.62 -6.18
C ALA A 56 -5.02 9.59 -5.34
N LEU A 57 -4.35 9.08 -4.31
CA LEU A 57 -3.45 9.85 -3.45
C LEU A 57 -2.28 10.45 -4.24
N ARG A 58 -1.66 9.66 -5.13
CA ARG A 58 -0.57 10.11 -6.01
C ARG A 58 -1.02 11.23 -6.95
N ASN A 59 -2.25 11.14 -7.47
CA ASN A 59 -2.80 12.15 -8.37
C ASN A 59 -3.24 13.45 -7.66
N ALA A 60 -3.39 13.42 -6.34
CA ALA A 60 -3.73 14.59 -5.54
C ALA A 60 -2.51 15.46 -5.16
N LEU A 61 -1.30 15.09 -5.59
CA LEU A 61 -0.08 15.84 -5.27
C LEU A 61 -0.08 17.24 -5.92
N PRO A 62 0.17 18.31 -5.14
CA PRO A 62 0.26 19.66 -5.67
C PRO A 62 1.52 19.86 -6.50
N GLY A 63 1.42 20.59 -7.61
CA GLY A 63 2.54 20.88 -8.50
C GLY A 63 2.85 19.79 -9.52
N HIS A 64 2.02 18.74 -9.59
CA HIS A 64 2.00 17.69 -10.61
C HIS A 64 3.41 17.30 -11.11
N PRO A 65 4.30 16.79 -10.24
CA PRO A 65 5.57 16.27 -10.70
C PRO A 65 5.31 15.24 -11.82
N PRO A 66 6.07 15.28 -12.92
CA PRO A 66 5.87 14.32 -14.01
C PRO A 66 5.94 12.89 -13.48
N LEU A 67 5.14 12.00 -14.09
CA LEU A 67 5.17 10.57 -13.80
C LEU A 67 6.62 10.07 -13.87
N GLY A 68 7.06 9.37 -12.82
CA GLY A 68 8.46 8.94 -12.70
C GLY A 68 9.39 9.99 -12.05
N SER A 69 8.82 11.01 -11.39
CA SER A 69 9.57 11.84 -10.44
C SER A 69 10.29 10.97 -9.39
N TRP A 70 11.37 11.49 -8.83
CA TRP A 70 12.18 10.80 -7.81
C TRP A 70 11.34 10.24 -6.65
N MET A 71 10.24 10.91 -6.29
CA MET A 71 9.29 10.47 -5.25
C MET A 71 8.51 9.22 -5.65
N ASP A 72 8.07 9.15 -6.91
CA ASP A 72 7.32 8.01 -7.42
C ASP A 72 8.23 6.76 -7.47
N VAL A 73 9.48 6.96 -7.91
CA VAL A 73 10.49 5.89 -8.01
C VAL A 73 10.91 5.39 -6.63
N LEU A 74 11.08 6.28 -5.65
CA LEU A 74 11.59 5.93 -4.33
C LEU A 74 10.52 5.38 -3.38
N ALA A 75 9.26 5.84 -3.49
CA ALA A 75 8.21 5.46 -2.56
C ALA A 75 7.04 4.74 -3.24
N TYR A 76 6.38 5.42 -4.19
CA TYR A 76 5.09 4.96 -4.73
C TYR A 76 5.16 3.56 -5.34
N PHE A 77 6.13 3.28 -6.21
CA PHE A 77 6.26 1.97 -6.83
C PHE A 77 6.63 0.87 -5.83
N TRP A 78 7.45 1.18 -4.82
CA TRP A 78 7.81 0.22 -3.77
C TRP A 78 6.64 -0.12 -2.88
N VAL A 79 5.80 0.86 -2.54
CA VAL A 79 4.58 0.64 -1.75
C VAL A 79 3.58 -0.22 -2.53
N ILE A 80 3.35 0.08 -3.81
CA ILE A 80 2.46 -0.74 -4.66
C ILE A 80 3.00 -2.15 -4.83
N ALA A 81 4.30 -2.31 -5.13
CA ALA A 81 4.92 -3.62 -5.26
C ALA A 81 4.78 -4.43 -3.96
N THR A 82 5.01 -3.79 -2.81
CA THR A 82 4.83 -4.42 -1.50
C THR A 82 3.38 -4.87 -1.30
N ILE A 83 2.40 -4.02 -1.58
CA ILE A 83 0.98 -4.37 -1.43
C ILE A 83 0.59 -5.51 -2.38
N MET A 84 1.09 -5.51 -3.63
CA MET A 84 0.88 -6.62 -4.56
C MET A 84 1.40 -7.95 -4.02
N VAL A 85 2.61 -7.95 -3.46
CA VAL A 85 3.17 -9.15 -2.80
C VAL A 85 2.29 -9.58 -1.63
N MET A 86 1.83 -8.63 -0.80
CA MET A 86 0.96 -8.91 0.34
C MET A 86 -0.41 -9.47 -0.07
N ILE A 87 -0.98 -9.03 -1.19
CA ILE A 87 -2.20 -9.61 -1.77
C ILE A 87 -1.93 -11.06 -2.17
N GLY A 88 -0.85 -11.31 -2.91
CA GLY A 88 -0.47 -12.66 -3.33
C GLY A 88 -0.31 -13.60 -2.13
N VAL A 89 0.40 -13.16 -1.11
CA VAL A 89 0.54 -13.87 0.17
C VAL A 89 -0.82 -14.16 0.81
N THR A 90 -1.69 -13.16 0.89
CA THR A 90 -3.03 -13.31 1.49
C THR A 90 -3.86 -14.34 0.72
N VAL A 91 -3.84 -14.28 -0.61
CA VAL A 91 -4.57 -15.23 -1.47
C VAL A 91 -4.01 -16.64 -1.33
N VAL A 92 -2.68 -16.82 -1.34
CA VAL A 92 -2.05 -18.12 -1.14
C VAL A 92 -2.42 -18.69 0.23
N SER A 93 -2.36 -17.87 1.28
CA SER A 93 -2.78 -18.29 2.62
C SER A 93 -4.26 -18.69 2.64
N LEU A 94 -5.14 -17.96 1.98
CA LEU A 94 -6.57 -18.28 1.90
C LEU A 94 -6.85 -19.60 1.17
N VAL A 95 -6.10 -19.88 0.11
CA VAL A 95 -6.21 -21.13 -0.65
C VAL A 95 -5.71 -22.31 0.17
N VAL A 96 -4.58 -22.16 0.88
CA VAL A 96 -4.02 -23.20 1.74
C VAL A 96 -4.89 -23.45 2.98
N SER A 97 -5.51 -22.40 3.53
CA SER A 97 -6.37 -22.49 4.73
C SER A 97 -7.76 -23.09 4.47
N LYS A 98 -8.11 -23.44 3.23
CA LYS A 98 -9.33 -24.22 2.92
C LYS A 98 -8.98 -25.70 2.76
N PRO A 99 -8.86 -26.49 3.84
CA PRO A 99 -8.89 -27.94 3.72
C PRO A 99 -10.31 -28.37 3.31
N GLU A 100 -10.38 -29.39 2.47
CA GLU A 100 -11.59 -30.01 1.92
C GLU A 100 -12.77 -30.01 2.91
N GLU A 101 -13.89 -29.39 2.53
CA GLU A 101 -15.19 -29.86 2.99
C GLU A 101 -15.38 -31.27 2.38
N SER A 102 -14.98 -32.30 3.13
CA SER A 102 -15.28 -33.72 2.87
C SER A 102 -16.51 -34.17 3.66
#